data_AF-A0A7X7Q811-F1
#
_entry.id   AF-A0A7X7Q811-F1
#
_cell.length_a   1.000
_cell.length_b   1.000
_cell.length_c   1.000
_cell.angle_alpha   90.00
_cell.angle_beta   90.00
_cell.angle_gamma   90.00
#
_symmetry.space_group_name_H-M   'P 1'
#
loop_
_entity.id
_entity.type
_entity.pdbx_description
1 polymer ?
#
loop_
_entity_poly.entity_id
_entity_poly.type
_entity_poly.pdbx_seq_one_letter_code
_entity_poly.pdbx_strand_id
1 'polypeptide(L)'
;MNEPLPRAKLWATTMHGHGDDEVVTAHATSHARVVGGPRRREQREEFERLTLDPGASFAVGAGNRARAEEPDEYRTCFERDRDR
;
A
#
# COMPACT_ATOMS: atom_id res chain seq x y z
N MET A 1 -27.86 -13.03 -29.02
CA MET A 1 -26.40 -12.78 -29.04
C MET A 1 -26.17 -11.61 -28.10
N ASN A 2 -25.58 -11.85 -26.91
CA ASN A 2 -25.49 -10.84 -25.86
C ASN A 2 -24.26 -9.97 -26.12
N GLU A 3 -24.43 -8.89 -26.87
CA GLU A 3 -23.31 -8.04 -27.23
C GLU A 3 -22.85 -7.21 -26.02
N PRO A 4 -21.54 -7.21 -25.69
CA PRO A 4 -21.04 -6.46 -24.55
C PRO A 4 -21.24 -4.95 -24.75
N LEU A 5 -21.62 -4.27 -23.66
CA LEU A 5 -21.84 -2.83 -23.64
C LEU A 5 -20.60 -2.07 -24.15
N PRO A 6 -20.75 -0.89 -24.80
CA PRO A 6 -19.63 -0.11 -25.31
C PRO A 6 -18.54 0.17 -24.26
N ARG A 7 -18.93 0.40 -23.00
CA ARG A 7 -18.01 0.57 -21.88
C ARG A 7 -17.17 -0.68 -21.58
N ALA A 8 -17.77 -1.86 -21.69
CA ALA A 8 -17.06 -3.13 -21.50
C ALA A 8 -16.05 -3.37 -22.61
N LYS A 9 -16.39 -3.00 -23.86
CA LYS A 9 -15.45 -3.04 -25.00
C LYS A 9 -14.28 -2.08 -24.79
N LEU A 10 -14.53 -0.83 -24.39
CA LEU A 10 -13.48 0.15 -24.08
C LEU A 10 -12.59 -0.31 -22.92
N TRP A 11 -13.18 -0.82 -21.83
CA TRP A 11 -12.42 -1.39 -20.73
C TRP A 11 -11.53 -2.56 -21.19
N ALA A 12 -12.05 -3.48 -22.00
CA ALA A 12 -11.26 -4.58 -22.54
C ALA A 12 -10.08 -4.11 -23.39
N THR A 13 -10.22 -3.03 -24.17
CA THR A 13 -9.09 -2.47 -24.94
C THR A 13 -7.98 -1.90 -24.07
N THR A 14 -8.27 -1.53 -22.82
CA THR A 14 -7.23 -1.11 -21.88
C THR A 14 -6.49 -2.28 -21.26
N MET A 15 -7.04 -3.50 -21.28
CA MET A 15 -6.46 -4.63 -20.57
C MET A 15 -5.34 -5.30 -21.40
N HIS A 16 -4.13 -5.44 -20.84
CA HIS A 16 -3.07 -6.28 -21.43
C HIS A 16 -2.97 -7.57 -20.62
N GLY A 17 -3.68 -8.60 -21.06
CA GLY A 17 -3.97 -9.78 -20.25
C GLY A 17 -2.90 -10.88 -20.23
N HIS A 18 -1.82 -10.79 -21.02
CA HIS A 18 -0.77 -11.81 -21.05
C HIS A 18 0.43 -11.30 -21.86
N GLY A 19 1.63 -11.34 -21.28
CA GLY A 19 2.90 -11.09 -21.96
C GLY A 19 3.99 -11.96 -21.33
N ASP A 20 4.99 -12.36 -22.12
CA ASP A 20 6.17 -13.11 -21.64
C ASP A 20 7.21 -12.20 -20.93
N ASP A 21 6.84 -10.96 -20.66
CA ASP A 21 7.65 -10.01 -19.92
C ASP A 21 7.66 -10.34 -18.42
N GLU A 22 8.74 -9.97 -17.73
CA GLU A 22 8.94 -10.21 -16.29
C GLU A 22 7.84 -9.57 -15.40
N VAL A 23 7.15 -8.54 -15.90
CA VAL A 23 6.05 -7.85 -15.20
C VAL A 23 4.87 -7.61 -16.14
N VAL A 24 3.73 -8.24 -15.85
CA VAL A 24 2.46 -8.04 -16.57
C VAL A 24 1.60 -7.00 -15.84
N THR A 25 1.20 -5.94 -16.53
CA THR A 25 0.28 -4.93 -15.97
C THR A 25 -1.14 -5.12 -16.49
N ALA A 26 -2.13 -4.92 -15.61
CA ALA A 26 -3.52 -5.07 -16.01
C ALA A 26 -3.90 -4.12 -17.14
N HIS A 27 -3.40 -2.87 -17.14
CA HIS A 27 -3.73 -1.87 -18.16
C HIS A 27 -2.54 -1.45 -19.01
N ALA A 28 -2.66 -1.52 -20.34
CA ALA A 28 -1.60 -1.19 -21.30
C ALA A 28 -1.13 0.28 -21.21
N THR A 29 -2.02 1.18 -20.81
CA THR A 29 -1.71 2.61 -20.62
C THR A 29 -1.33 2.94 -19.18
N SER A 30 -1.11 1.94 -18.33
CA SER A 30 -0.65 2.19 -16.97
C SER A 30 0.79 2.69 -17.01
N HIS A 31 0.99 3.90 -16.50
CA HIS A 31 2.32 4.47 -16.26
C HIS A 31 2.65 4.53 -14.77
N ALA A 32 1.84 3.86 -13.93
CA ALA A 32 2.07 3.79 -12.50
C ALA A 32 3.41 3.11 -12.24
N ARG A 33 4.30 3.80 -11.54
CA ARG A 33 5.57 3.26 -11.09
C ARG A 33 5.64 3.34 -9.57
N VAL A 34 6.14 2.28 -8.95
CA VAL A 34 6.58 2.36 -7.56
C VAL A 34 7.85 3.20 -7.55
N VAL A 35 7.76 4.39 -6.97
CA VAL A 35 8.88 5.31 -6.82
C VAL A 35 9.26 5.41 -5.35
N GLY A 36 10.58 5.40 -5.08
CA GLY A 36 11.14 5.44 -3.73
C GLY A 36 11.50 4.07 -3.17
N GLY A 37 12.30 4.08 -2.10
CA GLY A 37 12.70 2.88 -1.35
C GLY A 37 11.76 2.57 -0.18
N PRO A 38 12.05 1.49 0.56
CA PRO A 38 11.28 1.17 1.76
C PRO A 38 11.37 2.31 2.78
N ARG A 39 10.22 2.71 3.33
CA ARG A 39 10.15 3.68 4.42
C ARG A 39 10.45 2.98 5.74
N ARG A 40 11.41 3.53 6.50
CA ARG A 40 11.71 3.11 7.86
C ARG A 40 10.57 3.46 8.81
N ARG A 41 10.49 2.76 9.93
CA ARG A 41 9.47 2.99 10.97
C ARG A 41 9.37 4.46 11.37
N GLU A 42 10.51 5.08 11.65
CA GLU A 42 10.59 6.50 12.07
C GLU A 42 10.00 7.46 11.03
N GLN A 43 10.18 7.17 9.73
CA GLN A 43 9.62 7.98 8.65
C GLN A 43 8.10 7.83 8.55
N ARG A 44 7.56 6.66 8.92
CA ARG A 44 6.11 6.44 9.01
C ARG A 44 5.53 7.18 10.19
N GLU A 45 6.16 7.07 11.35
CA GLU A 45 5.77 7.78 12.58
C GLU A 45 5.77 9.30 12.39
N GLU A 46 6.75 9.84 11.68
CA GLU A 46 6.77 11.26 11.33
C GLU A 46 5.66 11.64 10.34
N PHE A 47 5.41 10.78 9.35
CA PHE A 47 4.30 10.98 8.42
C PHE A 47 2.93 10.95 9.12
N GLU A 48 2.74 10.08 10.12
CA GLU A 48 1.55 10.10 10.97
C GLU A 48 1.37 11.46 11.63
N ARG A 49 2.42 12.01 12.27
CA ARG A 49 2.39 13.34 12.91
C ARG A 49 2.01 14.48 11.96
N LEU A 50 2.41 14.37 10.69
CA LEU A 50 2.14 15.40 9.68
C LEU A 50 0.74 15.29 9.05
N THR A 51 0.10 14.12 9.10
CA THR A 51 -1.09 13.85 8.28
C THR A 51 -2.32 13.43 9.06
N LEU A 52 -2.16 12.88 10.27
CA LEU A 52 -3.28 12.51 11.12
C LEU A 52 -3.76 13.70 11.94
N ASP A 53 -5.01 13.62 12.40
CA ASP A 53 -5.56 14.56 13.36
C ASP A 53 -4.70 14.59 14.64
N PRO A 54 -4.46 15.75 15.28
CA PRO A 54 -3.67 15.83 16.51
C PRO A 54 -4.21 15.00 17.68
N GLY A 55 -5.51 14.70 17.71
CA GLY A 55 -6.14 13.82 18.69
C GLY A 55 -6.12 12.33 18.32
N ALA A 56 -5.51 11.96 17.18
CA ALA A 56 -5.38 10.57 16.79
C ALA A 56 -4.43 9.80 17.71
N SER A 57 -4.63 8.48 17.77
CA SER A 57 -3.67 7.59 18.42
C SER A 57 -2.48 7.36 17.50
N PHE A 58 -1.36 8.00 17.80
CA PHE A 58 -0.09 7.81 17.09
C PHE A 58 0.59 6.51 17.50
N ALA A 59 1.41 5.96 16.59
CA ALA A 59 2.23 4.79 16.93
C ALA A 59 3.27 5.12 18.00
N VAL A 60 3.83 6.34 17.99
CA VAL A 60 4.74 6.81 19.03
C VAL A 60 3.95 7.10 20.30
N GLY A 61 4.41 6.55 21.42
CA GLY A 61 3.71 6.67 22.70
C GLY A 61 2.48 5.76 22.82
N ALA A 62 2.29 4.84 21.87
CA ALA A 62 1.37 3.74 22.05
C ALA A 62 1.77 2.90 23.28
N GLY A 63 0.78 2.23 23.88
CA GLY A 63 0.99 1.44 25.09
C GLY A 63 2.07 0.36 24.96
N ASN A 64 2.41 -0.26 26.09
CA ASN A 64 3.48 -1.24 26.14
C ASN A 64 3.02 -2.64 25.73
N ARG A 65 3.91 -3.41 25.10
CA ARG A 65 3.72 -4.83 24.84
C ARG A 65 3.74 -5.61 26.16
N ALA A 66 2.88 -6.63 26.28
CA ALA A 66 2.87 -7.52 27.44
C ALA A 66 4.18 -8.31 27.61
N ARG A 67 4.87 -8.58 26.49
CA ARG A 67 6.23 -9.12 26.46
C ARG A 67 7.12 -8.12 25.74
N ALA A 68 8.32 -7.86 26.26
CA ALA A 68 9.26 -6.99 25.59
C ALA A 68 9.57 -7.54 24.19
N GLU A 69 9.47 -6.69 23.19
CA GLU A 69 9.74 -7.01 21.80
C GLU A 69 10.67 -5.93 21.25
N GLU A 70 11.67 -6.33 20.47
CA GLU A 70 12.53 -5.37 19.78
C GLU A 70 11.71 -4.54 18.77
N PRO A 71 12.02 -3.25 18.63
CA PRO A 71 11.39 -2.41 17.62
C PRO A 71 11.69 -2.92 16.19
N ASP A 72 10.68 -2.92 15.32
CA ASP A 72 10.83 -3.33 13.91
C ASP A 72 11.42 -2.20 13.06
N GLU A 73 12.35 -2.49 12.16
CA GLU A 73 13.04 -1.47 11.35
C GLU A 73 12.09 -0.67 10.45
N TYR A 74 11.00 -1.29 9.98
CA TYR A 74 10.13 -0.71 8.94
C TYR A 74 8.69 -0.48 9.40
N ARG A 75 8.17 -1.30 10.33
CA ARG A 75 6.75 -1.30 10.70
C ARG A 75 6.48 -0.61 12.04
N THR A 76 5.37 0.11 12.10
CA THR A 76 4.84 0.67 13.37
C THR A 76 4.21 -0.42 14.25
N CYS A 77 3.91 -0.10 15.51
CA CYS A 77 3.25 -1.05 16.41
C CYS A 77 1.88 -1.52 15.87
N PHE A 78 1.09 -0.61 15.30
CA PHE A 78 -0.22 -0.92 14.73
C PHE A 78 -0.13 -1.74 13.44
N GLU A 79 0.86 -1.47 12.58
CA GLU A 79 1.11 -2.28 11.39
C GLU A 79 1.47 -3.72 11.79
N ARG A 80 2.35 -3.89 12.80
CA ARG A 80 2.69 -5.21 13.34
C ARG A 80 1.50 -5.92 13.97
N ASP A 81 0.58 -5.18 14.59
CA ASP A 81 -0.64 -5.75 15.18
C ASP A 81 -1.62 -6.22 14.12
N ARG A 82 -1.74 -5.47 13.03
CA ARG A 82 -2.57 -5.85 11.88
C ARG A 82 -2.05 -7.12 11.18
N ASP A 83 -0.74 -7.31 11.13
CA ASP A 83 -0.12 -8.44 10.45
C ASP A 83 -0.27 -9.78 11.21
N ARG A 84 -0.64 -9.76 12.50
CA ARG A 84 -0.82 -10.95 13.35
C ARG A 84 -2.15 -11.64 13.10
#